data_AF-A0A5Q4ZNV1-F1
#
_entry.id   AF-A0A5Q4ZNV1-F1
#
_cell.length_a   1.000
_cell.length_b   1.000
_cell.length_c   1.000
_cell.angle_alpha   90.00
_cell.angle_beta   90.00
_cell.angle_gamma   90.00
#
_symmetry.space_group_name_H-M   'P 1'
#
loop_
_entity.id
_entity.type
_entity.pdbx_description
1 polymer ?
#
loop_
_entity_poly.entity_id
_entity_poly.type
_entity_poly.pdbx_seq_one_letter_code
_entity_poly.pdbx_strand_id
1 'polypeptide(L)' 'MEQKRSRTGREISCPTIGALLRYRTRIVRVIAEARRQRAMIESLDTTGRTFVSTVKRVSLRELGNQLF' A
#
# COMPACT_ATOMS: atom_id res chain seq x y z
N MET A 1 -3.73 -29.06 4.98
CA MET A 1 -2.42 -28.58 4.46
C MET A 1 -2.31 -27.10 4.78
N GLU A 2 -1.54 -26.77 5.81
CA GLU A 2 -1.27 -25.39 6.23
C GLU A 2 -0.41 -24.69 5.17
N GLN A 3 -0.96 -23.71 4.46
CA GLN A 3 -0.16 -22.93 3.51
C GLN A 3 0.65 -21.88 4.26
N LYS A 4 1.96 -22.11 4.24
CA LYS A 4 3.00 -21.36 4.94
C LYS A 4 2.92 -19.87 4.63
N ARG A 5 2.98 -19.05 5.69
CA ARG A 5 3.20 -17.60 5.63
C ARG A 5 4.54 -17.30 4.94
N SER A 6 4.50 -17.11 3.63
CA SER A 6 5.64 -16.61 2.88
C SER A 6 5.86 -15.14 3.22
N ARG A 7 6.83 -14.87 4.10
CA ARG A 7 7.43 -13.55 4.27
C ARG A 7 8.22 -13.24 2.99
N THR A 8 7.53 -12.82 1.95
CA THR A 8 8.18 -12.35 0.73
C THR A 8 8.74 -10.96 1.01
N GLY A 9 9.97 -10.90 1.52
CA GLY A 9 10.83 -9.73 1.38
C GLY A 9 11.21 -9.59 -0.08
N ARG A 10 10.24 -9.20 -0.92
CA ARG A 10 10.49 -8.86 -2.32
C ARG A 10 11.18 -7.50 -2.29
N GLU A 11 12.28 -7.40 -3.03
CA GLU A 11 12.93 -6.14 -3.36
C GLU A 11 11.85 -5.08 -3.57
N ILE A 12 11.82 -4.07 -2.68
CA ILE A 12 10.72 -3.13 -2.61
C ILE A 12 10.92 -2.15 -3.75
N SER A 13 10.66 -2.58 -4.98
CA SER A 13 10.38 -1.67 -6.08
C SER A 13 9.16 -0.84 -5.69
N CYS A 14 9.04 0.36 -6.28
CA CYS A 14 7.83 1.14 -6.04
C CYS A 14 6.62 0.31 -6.47
N PRO A 15 5.59 0.22 -5.62
CA PRO A 15 4.37 -0.44 -6.05
C PRO A 15 3.84 0.30 -7.29
N THR A 16 3.27 -0.44 -8.22
CA THR A 16 2.70 0.10 -9.46
C THR A 16 1.79 1.29 -9.15
N ILE A 17 1.95 2.38 -9.87
CA ILE A 17 1.02 3.52 -9.78
C ILE A 17 -0.39 3.02 -10.11
N GLY A 18 -1.37 3.37 -9.30
CA GLY A 18 -2.73 2.87 -9.35
C GLY A 18 -2.99 1.62 -8.50
N ALA A 19 -1.95 0.95 -7.98
CA ALA A 19 -2.13 -0.23 -7.13
C ALA A 19 -2.88 0.11 -5.84
N LEU A 20 -3.83 -0.75 -5.47
CA LEU A 20 -4.52 -0.71 -4.18
C LEU A 20 -3.76 -1.53 -3.15
N LEU A 21 -3.42 -0.89 -2.04
CA LEU A 21 -2.64 -1.46 -0.95
C LEU A 21 -3.29 -1.12 0.38
N ARG A 22 -2.82 -1.79 1.43
CA ARG A 22 -3.21 -1.49 2.81
C ARG A 22 -2.13 -0.69 3.52
N TYR A 23 -2.55 0.45 4.08
CA TYR A 23 -1.76 1.27 5.00
C TYR A 23 -2.49 1.37 6.34
N ARG A 24 -1.93 0.74 7.39
CA ARG A 24 -2.61 0.56 8.68
C ARG A 24 -3.98 -0.10 8.48
N THR A 25 -5.07 0.60 8.81
CA THR A 25 -6.45 0.14 8.72
C THR A 25 -7.17 0.64 7.46
N ARG A 26 -6.45 1.30 6.52
CA ARG A 26 -7.04 1.93 5.34
C ARG A 26 -6.58 1.27 4.05
N ILE A 27 -7.48 1.19 3.08
CA ILE A 27 -7.17 0.88 1.69
C ILE A 27 -6.73 2.19 1.02
N VAL A 28 -5.61 2.14 0.30
CA VAL A 28 -4.98 3.32 -0.29
C VAL A 28 -4.56 3.02 -1.72
N ARG A 29 -4.57 4.05 -2.57
CA ARG A 29 -4.09 3.97 -3.95
C ARG A 29 -2.71 4.59 -4.04
N VAL A 30 -1.75 3.91 -4.67
CA VAL A 30 -0.44 4.52 -4.97
C VAL A 30 -0.59 5.48 -6.13
N ILE A 31 -0.15 6.72 -5.97
CA ILE A 31 -0.27 7.75 -7.02
C ILE A 31 1.07 8.19 -7.61
N ALA A 32 2.16 8.01 -6.87
CA ALA A 32 3.51 8.30 -7.37
C ALA A 32 4.59 7.62 -6.52
N GLU A 33 5.76 7.42 -7.14
CA GLU A 33 7.00 7.21 -6.40
C GLU A 33 7.46 8.51 -5.73
N ALA A 34 8.05 8.39 -4.53
CA ALA A 34 8.69 9.49 -3.83
C ALA A 34 10.11 9.12 -3.39
N ARG A 35 10.95 10.14 -3.16
CA ARG A 35 12.36 9.96 -2.78
C ARG A 35 12.52 9.08 -1.53
N ARG A 36 13.66 8.38 -1.46
CA ARG A 36 14.10 7.57 -0.30
C ARG A 36 13.15 6.44 0.07
N GLN A 37 12.76 5.64 -0.93
CA GLN A 37 11.92 4.46 -0.71
C GLN A 37 10.52 4.80 -0.17
N ARG A 38 9.95 5.91 -0.65
CA ARG A 38 8.63 6.38 -0.24
C ARG A 38 7.67 6.28 -1.43
N ALA A 39 6.39 6.25 -1.13
CA ALA A 39 5.33 6.33 -2.12
C ALA A 39 4.37 7.44 -1.69
N MET A 40 3.86 8.19 -2.67
CA MET A 40 2.69 9.02 -2.48
C MET A 40 1.46 8.13 -2.61
N ILE A 41 0.61 8.18 -1.60
CA ILE A 41 -0.64 7.43 -1.55
C ILE A 41 -1.81 8.39 -1.43
N GLU A 42 -2.92 8.01 -2.03
CA GLU A 42 -4.23 8.63 -1.87
C GLU A 42 -5.11 7.72 -1.00
N SER A 43 -5.83 8.32 -0.07
CA SER A 43 -6.74 7.63 0.85
C SER A 43 -7.97 8.50 1.11
N LEU A 44 -9.02 7.88 1.64
CA LEU A 44 -10.15 8.58 2.22
C LEU A 44 -9.94 8.81 3.72
N ASP A 45 -10.37 9.97 4.21
CA ASP A 45 -10.51 10.25 5.64
C ASP A 45 -11.87 9.75 6.18
N THR A 46 -12.14 10.00 7.46
CA THR A 46 -13.39 9.57 8.12
C THR A 46 -14.63 10.30 7.60
N THR A 47 -14.45 11.39 6.87
CA THR A 47 -15.53 12.16 6.21
C THR A 47 -15.70 11.78 4.75
N GLY A 48 -14.91 10.82 4.25
CA GLY A 48 -14.92 10.40 2.85
C GLY A 48 -14.19 11.36 1.91
N ARG A 49 -13.39 12.30 2.43
CA ARG A 49 -12.58 13.20 1.61
C ARG A 49 -11.26 12.56 1.24
N THR A 50 -10.82 12.79 0.02
CA THR A 50 -9.52 12.34 -0.45
C THR A 50 -8.41 13.18 0.18
N PHE A 51 -7.33 12.51 0.56
CA PHE A 51 -6.09 13.17 0.96
C PHE A 51 -4.88 12.37 0.47
N VAL A 52 -3.77 13.09 0.28
CA VAL A 52 -2.50 12.53 -0.18
C VAL A 52 -1.51 12.49 0.97
N SER A 53 -0.73 11.41 1.05
CA SER A 53 0.32 11.26 2.07
C SER A 53 1.55 10.58 1.49
N THR A 54 2.72 10.97 1.98
CA THR A 54 3.99 10.33 1.60
C THR A 54 4.44 9.36 2.67
N VAL A 55 4.33 8.06 2.40
CA VAL A 55 4.62 6.97 3.37
C VAL A 55 5.85 6.17 2.96
N LYS A 56 6.43 5.43 3.91
CA LYS A 56 7.51 4.46 3.61
C LYS A 56 6.92 3.27 2.87
N ARG A 57 7.56 2.79 1.80
CA ARG A 57 7.07 1.62 1.04
C ARG A 57 6.93 0.36 1.91
N VAL A 58 7.84 0.17 2.87
CA VAL A 58 7.79 -0.94 3.86
C VAL A 58 6.52 -0.99 4.72
N SER A 59 5.82 0.14 4.82
CA SER A 59 4.57 0.27 5.58
C SER A 59 3.33 -0.11 4.77
N LEU A 60 3.49 -0.35 3.47
CA LEU A 60 2.41 -0.82 2.59
C LEU A 60 2.37 -2.35 2.61
N ARG A 61 1.17 -2.88 2.48
CA ARG A 61 0.89 -4.33 2.44
C ARG A 61 -0.02 -4.61 1.26
N GLU A 62 0.21 -5.71 0.55
CA GLU A 62 -0.74 -6.20 -0.45
C GLU A 62 -2.07 -6.56 0.22
N LEU A 63 -3.17 -6.36 -0.49
CA LEU A 63 -4.50 -6.69 0.01
C LEU A 63 -4.76 -8.21 0.04
N GLY A 64 -3.98 -9.01 -0.70
CA GLY A 64 -4.20 -10.44 -0.84
C GLY A 64 -5.59 -10.74 -1.42
N ASN A 65 -6.18 -11.88 -1.06
CA ASN A 65 -7.53 -12.28 -1.49
C ASN A 65 -8.65 -11.52 -0.75
N GLN A 66 -8.38 -10.35 -0.20
CA GLN A 66 -9.32 -9.61 0.66
C GLN A 66 -10.17 -8.59 -0.12
N LEU A 67 -10.28 -8.73 -1.44
CA LEU A 67 -11.07 -7.80 -2.22
C LEU A 67 -12.50 -8.27 -2.46
N PHE A 68 -12.75 -9.57 -2.65
CA PHE A 68 -14.08 -10.18 -2.72
C PHE A 68 -13.90 -11.70 -2.73
#